data_AF-A0A5D0TY70-F1
#
_entry.id   AF-A0A5D0TY70-F1
#
_cell.length_a   1.000
_cell.length_b   1.000
_cell.length_c   1.000
_cell.angle_alpha   90.00
_cell.angle_beta   90.00
_cell.angle_gamma   90.00
#
_symmetry.space_group_name_H-M   'P 1'
#
loop_
_entity.id
_entity.type
_entity.pdbx_description
1 polymer ?
#
loop_
_entity_poly.entity_id
_entity_poly.type
_entity_poly.pdbx_seq_one_letter_code
_entity_poly.pdbx_strand_id
1 'polypeptide(L)'
;MQPEPASASSSAPESPADGVRRLVVEAVSHSMRSVQGTEHGELHLYLSLLQDRLPVYVGTVADLLAHAGGAGVRKNLVMVAEATINFYSEVLAAKVAVLANPAQLVRLRQVMRPRRLGPHQAEHAVAVYLRQEQEIGRVAADADPVGAARLLIGACLNYAFTLLLLGDDALPPRHEYAAVLVQGMRVTP
;
A
#
# COMPACT_ATOMS: atom_id res chain seq x y z
N MET A 1 51.65 0.67 24.63
CA MET A 1 50.21 0.98 24.69
C MET A 1 49.83 1.52 23.32
N GLN A 2 49.36 0.65 22.42
CA GLN A 2 48.84 1.07 21.11
C GLN A 2 47.36 1.40 21.26
N PRO A 3 46.82 2.46 20.61
CA PRO A 3 45.39 2.72 20.64
C PRO A 3 44.67 1.81 19.63
N GLU A 4 43.56 1.21 20.05
CA GLU A 4 42.61 0.50 19.18
C GLU A 4 42.03 1.45 18.12
N PRO A 5 41.81 1.00 16.88
CA PRO A 5 41.03 1.75 15.92
C PRO A 5 39.55 1.62 16.28
N ALA A 6 38.92 2.76 16.53
CA ALA A 6 37.48 2.87 16.70
C ALA A 6 36.75 2.25 15.50
N SER A 7 35.88 1.28 15.79
CA SER A 7 34.94 0.73 14.82
C SER A 7 33.96 1.81 14.38
N ALA A 8 34.24 2.43 13.24
CA ALA A 8 33.27 3.25 12.54
C ALA A 8 32.12 2.33 12.09
N SER A 9 31.02 2.36 12.83
CA SER A 9 29.74 1.80 12.41
C SER A 9 29.29 2.58 11.17
N SER A 10 29.63 2.05 9.99
CA SER A 10 29.12 2.53 8.72
C SER A 10 27.65 2.08 8.63
N SER A 11 26.74 2.96 9.04
CA SER A 11 25.33 2.81 8.69
C SER A 11 25.24 2.92 7.16
N ALA A 12 24.96 1.80 6.49
CA ALA A 12 24.63 1.81 5.07
C ALA A 12 23.51 2.83 4.80
N PRO A 13 23.52 3.51 3.63
CA PRO A 13 22.46 4.46 3.30
C PRO A 13 21.11 3.76 3.38
N GLU A 14 20.20 4.34 4.17
CA GLU A 14 18.85 3.82 4.38
C GLU A 14 18.14 3.67 3.03
N SER A 15 17.54 2.49 2.78
CA SER A 15 16.78 2.28 1.53
C SER A 15 15.62 3.27 1.49
N PRO A 16 15.23 3.81 0.31
CA PRO A 16 14.03 4.62 0.17
C PRO A 16 12.79 3.98 0.83
N ALA A 17 12.67 2.65 0.80
CA ALA A 17 11.58 1.92 1.44
C ALA A 17 11.60 1.95 2.97
N ASP A 18 12.79 1.97 3.59
CA ASP A 18 12.94 2.03 5.05
C ASP A 18 12.47 3.39 5.59
N GLY A 19 12.81 4.47 4.87
CA GLY A 19 12.36 5.83 5.19
C GLY A 19 10.83 5.96 5.10
N VAL A 20 10.23 5.45 4.03
CA VAL A 20 8.76 5.48 3.87
C VAL A 20 8.09 4.60 4.93
N ARG A 21 8.63 3.41 5.23
CA ARG A 21 8.12 2.52 6.28
C ARG A 21 8.10 3.23 7.63
N ARG A 22 9.18 3.93 7.99
CA ARG A 22 9.29 4.69 9.24
C ARG A 22 8.21 5.78 9.35
N LEU A 23 8.00 6.56 8.29
CA LEU A 23 6.98 7.60 8.26
C LEU A 23 5.57 7.03 8.46
N VAL A 24 5.28 5.87 7.87
CA VAL A 24 4.00 5.18 8.06
C VAL A 24 3.83 4.67 9.49
N VAL A 25 4.86 4.06 10.07
CA VAL A 25 4.85 3.62 11.48
C VAL A 25 4.56 4.79 12.41
N GLU A 26 5.22 5.94 12.19
CA GLU A 26 5.00 7.15 12.99
C GLU A 26 3.57 7.67 12.84
N ALA A 27 3.07 7.75 11.61
CA ALA A 27 1.72 8.19 11.32
C ALA A 27 0.67 7.30 12.00
N VAL A 28 0.80 5.97 11.92
CA VAL A 28 -0.15 5.04 12.55
C VAL A 28 -0.01 5.05 14.07
N SER A 29 1.21 5.14 14.61
CA SER A 29 1.41 5.25 16.07
C SER A 29 0.80 6.53 16.63
N HIS A 30 0.89 7.64 15.89
CA HIS A 30 0.22 8.88 16.24
C HIS A 30 -1.31 8.75 16.16
N SER A 31 -1.84 7.96 15.22
CA SER A 31 -3.27 7.63 15.13
C SER A 31 -3.74 6.87 16.37
N MET A 32 -3.01 5.82 16.75
CA MET A 32 -3.35 4.96 17.89
C MET A 32 -3.41 5.72 19.21
N ARG A 33 -2.45 6.61 19.47
CA ARG A 33 -2.44 7.46 20.68
C ARG A 33 -3.68 8.34 20.81
N SER A 34 -4.25 8.80 19.69
CA SER A 34 -5.46 9.65 19.69
C SER A 34 -6.78 8.91 19.98
N VAL A 35 -6.72 7.58 20.11
CA VAL A 35 -7.87 6.70 20.41
C VAL A 35 -7.73 6.07 21.81
N GLN A 36 -6.58 6.21 22.49
CA GLN A 36 -6.41 5.72 23.87
C GLN A 36 -7.24 6.59 24.84
N GLY A 37 -8.31 6.02 25.42
CA GLY A 37 -9.09 6.71 26.46
C GLY A 37 -10.44 6.08 26.79
N THR A 38 -11.16 5.51 25.83
CA THR A 38 -12.43 4.82 26.09
C THR A 38 -12.77 3.99 24.85
N GLU A 39 -13.17 2.73 25.03
CA GLU A 39 -13.69 1.78 24.02
C GLU A 39 -12.67 0.87 23.29
N HIS A 40 -12.56 -0.37 23.77
CA HIS A 40 -12.21 -1.52 22.94
C HIS A 40 -13.30 -1.68 21.86
N GLY A 41 -13.09 -1.09 20.68
CA GLY A 41 -14.07 -1.08 19.59
C GLY A 41 -13.46 -1.40 18.23
N GLU A 42 -14.30 -1.49 17.20
CA GLU A 42 -13.93 -1.82 15.81
C GLU A 42 -12.80 -0.93 15.27
N LEU A 43 -12.80 0.36 15.66
CA LEU A 43 -11.76 1.32 15.26
C LEU A 43 -10.41 0.96 15.86
N HIS A 44 -10.37 0.56 17.14
CA HIS A 44 -9.13 0.15 17.77
C HIS A 44 -8.56 -1.09 17.06
N LEU A 45 -9.40 -2.09 16.78
CA LEU A 45 -8.99 -3.28 16.02
C LEU A 45 -8.45 -2.91 14.63
N TYR A 46 -9.15 -2.07 13.88
CA TYR A 46 -8.71 -1.65 12.56
C TYR A 46 -7.38 -0.88 12.60
N LEU A 47 -7.21 0.04 13.56
CA LEU A 47 -5.96 0.79 13.70
C LEU A 47 -4.79 -0.10 14.14
N SER A 48 -5.02 -1.09 14.99
CA SER A 48 -4.01 -2.11 15.35
C SER A 48 -3.59 -2.93 14.14
N LEU A 49 -4.54 -3.41 13.33
CA LEU A 49 -4.22 -4.09 12.08
C LEU A 49 -3.46 -3.19 11.10
N LEU A 50 -3.83 -1.91 10.98
CA LEU A 50 -3.07 -0.96 10.18
C LEU A 50 -1.66 -0.77 10.71
N GLN A 51 -1.44 -0.75 12.03
CA GLN A 51 -0.12 -0.60 12.64
C GLN A 51 0.79 -1.75 12.25
N ASP A 52 0.25 -2.97 12.21
CA ASP A 52 1.03 -4.17 11.90
C ASP A 52 1.24 -4.36 10.39
N ARG A 53 0.19 -4.14 9.58
CA ARG A 53 0.19 -4.54 8.16
C ARG A 53 0.60 -3.42 7.19
N LEU A 54 0.27 -2.16 7.50
CA LEU A 54 0.54 -1.04 6.59
C LEU A 54 2.03 -0.77 6.37
N PRO A 55 2.92 -0.81 7.40
CA PRO A 55 4.35 -0.59 7.18
C PRO A 55 4.99 -1.63 6.27
N VAL A 56 4.58 -2.89 6.41
CA VAL A 56 5.06 -3.99 5.55
C VAL A 56 4.62 -3.75 4.11
N TYR A 57 3.32 -3.50 3.90
CA TYR A 57 2.77 -3.21 2.57
C TYR A 57 3.46 -2.03 1.89
N VAL A 58 3.59 -0.90 2.59
CA VAL A 58 4.17 0.31 2.01
C VAL A 58 5.65 0.12 1.71
N GLY A 59 6.40 -0.57 2.59
CA GLY A 59 7.79 -0.94 2.30
C GLY A 59 7.91 -1.79 1.04
N THR A 60 7.10 -2.84 0.92
CA THR A 60 7.09 -3.70 -0.26
C THR A 60 6.75 -2.93 -1.54
N VAL A 61 5.71 -2.09 -1.54
CA VAL A 61 5.37 -1.28 -2.72
C VAL A 61 6.49 -0.30 -3.06
N ALA A 62 7.09 0.35 -2.06
CA ALA A 62 8.22 1.25 -2.29
C ALA A 62 9.41 0.52 -2.94
N ASP A 63 9.79 -0.66 -2.43
CA ASP A 63 10.88 -1.47 -3.00
C ASP A 63 10.61 -1.89 -4.46
N LEU A 64 9.38 -2.33 -4.73
CA LEU A 64 8.95 -2.75 -6.07
C LEU A 64 8.98 -1.61 -7.09
N LEU A 65 8.71 -0.38 -6.63
CA LEU A 65 8.63 0.80 -7.47
C LEU A 65 9.93 1.63 -7.51
N ALA A 66 10.89 1.35 -6.61
CA ALA A 66 12.14 2.11 -6.48
C ALA A 66 13.06 2.03 -7.71
N HIS A 67 12.92 0.99 -8.55
CA HIS A 67 13.82 0.71 -9.66
C HIS A 67 13.12 0.88 -11.01
N ALA A 68 12.73 2.12 -11.34
CA ALA A 68 12.29 2.45 -12.68
C ALA A 68 13.38 2.06 -13.71
N GLY A 69 12.99 1.38 -14.79
CA GLY A 69 13.92 0.90 -15.82
C GLY A 69 14.63 -0.42 -15.53
N GLY A 70 14.58 -0.96 -14.31
CA GLY A 70 15.27 -2.22 -13.96
C GLY A 70 14.48 -3.49 -14.29
N ALA A 71 13.25 -3.59 -13.79
CA ALA A 71 12.35 -4.73 -14.01
C ALA A 71 11.19 -4.36 -14.96
N GLY A 72 10.58 -5.36 -15.60
CA GLY A 72 9.44 -5.16 -16.51
C GLY A 72 8.27 -4.45 -15.84
N VAL A 73 7.76 -3.35 -16.44
CA VAL A 73 6.62 -2.58 -15.90
C VAL A 73 5.44 -3.48 -15.53
N ARG A 74 5.06 -4.40 -16.44
CA ARG A 74 4.03 -5.41 -16.20
C ARG A 74 4.30 -6.23 -14.93
N LYS A 75 5.52 -6.75 -14.78
CA LYS A 75 5.91 -7.58 -13.63
C LYS A 75 5.79 -6.78 -12.34
N ASN A 76 6.26 -5.53 -12.33
CA ASN A 76 6.18 -4.65 -11.16
C ASN A 76 4.73 -4.38 -10.76
N LEU A 77 3.86 -4.06 -11.71
CA LEU A 77 2.45 -3.82 -11.45
C LEU A 77 1.73 -5.08 -10.94
N VAL A 78 2.08 -6.27 -11.43
CA VAL A 78 1.54 -7.53 -10.91
C VAL A 78 1.96 -7.73 -9.45
N MET A 79 3.24 -7.55 -9.13
CA MET A 79 3.73 -7.68 -7.75
C MET A 79 3.08 -6.64 -6.81
N VAL A 80 2.87 -5.41 -7.29
CA VAL A 80 2.15 -4.37 -6.53
C VAL A 80 0.68 -4.75 -6.33
N ALA A 81 0.02 -5.29 -7.35
CA ALA A 81 -1.37 -5.74 -7.25
C ALA A 81 -1.50 -6.87 -6.22
N GLU A 82 -0.62 -7.86 -6.27
CA GLU A 82 -0.62 -8.97 -5.30
C GLU A 82 -0.39 -8.48 -3.86
N ALA A 83 0.59 -7.60 -3.65
CA ALA A 83 0.85 -7.01 -2.34
C ALA A 83 -0.35 -6.19 -1.84
N THR A 84 -1.01 -5.44 -2.74
CA THR A 84 -2.19 -4.63 -2.42
C THR A 84 -3.40 -5.50 -2.07
N ILE A 85 -3.64 -6.57 -2.83
CA ILE A 85 -4.70 -7.54 -2.54
C ILE A 85 -4.43 -8.21 -1.19
N ASN A 86 -3.21 -8.63 -0.91
CA ASN A 86 -2.85 -9.26 0.37
C ASN A 86 -3.15 -8.30 1.54
N PHE A 87 -2.67 -7.06 1.44
CA PHE A 87 -2.91 -6.04 2.47
C PHE A 87 -4.41 -5.83 2.72
N TYR A 88 -5.21 -5.62 1.66
CA TYR A 88 -6.65 -5.40 1.85
C TYR A 88 -7.36 -6.63 2.39
N SER A 89 -6.98 -7.84 1.98
CA SER A 89 -7.59 -9.08 2.50
C SER A 89 -7.39 -9.21 4.02
N GLU A 90 -6.28 -8.70 4.55
CA GLU A 90 -5.98 -8.76 6.00
C GLU A 90 -6.71 -7.67 6.82
N VAL A 91 -7.02 -6.51 6.23
CA VAL A 91 -7.56 -5.36 7.00
C VAL A 91 -9.03 -5.04 6.72
N LEU A 92 -9.60 -5.56 5.63
CA LEU A 92 -10.89 -5.09 5.13
C LEU A 92 -12.07 -5.45 6.04
N ALA A 93 -12.07 -6.62 6.68
CA ALA A 93 -13.14 -7.02 7.60
C ALA A 93 -13.28 -6.03 8.77
N ALA A 94 -12.17 -5.69 9.43
CA ALA A 94 -12.16 -4.69 10.50
C ALA A 94 -12.53 -3.29 9.98
N LYS A 95 -12.07 -2.93 8.77
CA LYS A 95 -12.45 -1.67 8.14
C LYS A 95 -13.96 -1.57 7.93
N VAL A 96 -14.60 -2.62 7.39
CA VAL A 96 -16.04 -2.65 7.13
C VAL A 96 -16.85 -2.46 8.41
N ALA A 97 -16.43 -3.09 9.51
CA ALA A 97 -17.06 -2.90 10.82
C ALA A 97 -17.07 -1.41 11.23
N VAL A 98 -15.90 -0.74 11.15
CA VAL A 98 -15.78 0.70 11.43
C VAL A 98 -16.66 1.56 10.51
N LEU A 99 -16.77 1.19 9.23
CA LEU A 99 -17.59 1.93 8.26
C LEU A 99 -19.10 1.76 8.53
N ALA A 100 -19.51 0.63 9.09
CA ALA A 100 -20.90 0.34 9.42
C ALA A 100 -21.40 1.12 10.65
N ASN A 101 -20.50 1.59 11.51
CA ASN A 101 -20.82 2.41 12.67
C ASN A 101 -20.55 3.92 12.39
N PRO A 102 -21.57 4.79 12.28
CA PRO A 102 -21.40 6.20 11.94
C PRO A 102 -20.48 6.98 12.89
N ALA A 103 -20.52 6.70 14.20
CA ALA A 103 -19.68 7.37 15.18
C ALA A 103 -18.21 6.98 15.00
N GLN A 104 -17.95 5.69 14.78
CA GLN A 104 -16.60 5.16 14.53
C GLN A 104 -16.06 5.65 13.17
N LEU A 105 -16.90 5.78 12.14
CA LEU A 105 -16.53 6.37 10.84
C LEU A 105 -16.10 7.84 10.96
N VAL A 106 -16.82 8.66 11.73
CA VAL A 106 -16.43 10.05 12.00
C VAL A 106 -15.07 10.09 12.69
N ARG A 107 -14.87 9.26 13.72
CA ARG A 107 -13.60 9.17 14.45
C ARG A 107 -12.47 8.69 13.55
N LEU A 108 -12.72 7.69 12.69
CA LEU A 108 -11.76 7.21 11.71
C LEU A 108 -11.29 8.34 10.79
N ARG A 109 -12.21 9.18 10.29
CA ARG A 109 -11.84 10.32 9.43
C ARG A 109 -10.98 11.34 10.17
N GLN A 110 -11.27 11.63 11.44
CA GLN A 110 -10.49 12.55 12.27
C GLN A 110 -9.07 12.02 12.51
N VAL A 111 -8.91 10.70 12.62
CA VAL A 111 -7.62 10.04 12.80
C VAL A 111 -6.84 9.99 11.48
N MET A 112 -7.44 9.55 10.39
CA MET A 112 -6.73 9.31 9.13
C MET A 112 -6.39 10.59 8.35
N ARG A 113 -7.30 11.56 8.26
CA ARG A 113 -7.13 12.74 7.37
C ARG A 113 -5.90 13.57 7.68
N PRO A 114 -5.61 13.98 8.93
CA PRO A 114 -4.44 14.82 9.24
C PRO A 114 -3.11 14.14 8.90
N ARG A 115 -3.11 12.81 8.86
CA ARG A 115 -1.93 11.96 8.63
C ARG A 115 -1.84 11.48 7.18
N ARG A 116 -2.74 11.95 6.31
CA ARG A 116 -2.84 11.59 4.89
C ARG A 116 -2.89 10.07 4.66
N LEU A 117 -3.45 9.33 5.61
CA LEU A 117 -3.62 7.88 5.47
C LEU A 117 -4.80 7.61 4.53
N GLY A 118 -4.61 6.69 3.59
CA GLY A 118 -5.70 6.17 2.76
C GLY A 118 -5.24 5.60 1.42
N PRO A 119 -6.18 5.00 0.65
CA PRO A 119 -5.89 4.34 -0.64
C PRO A 119 -5.19 5.25 -1.65
N HIS A 120 -5.49 6.55 -1.61
CA HIS A 120 -4.88 7.58 -2.45
C HIS A 120 -3.35 7.65 -2.37
N GLN A 121 -2.73 7.16 -1.29
CA GLN A 121 -1.27 7.09 -1.18
C GLN A 121 -0.67 6.02 -2.11
N ALA A 122 -1.31 4.84 -2.17
CA ALA A 122 -0.89 3.78 -3.08
C ALA A 122 -1.14 4.18 -4.55
N GLU A 123 -2.27 4.84 -4.83
CA GLU A 123 -2.56 5.41 -6.15
C GLU A 123 -1.48 6.41 -6.57
N HIS A 124 -1.08 7.31 -5.66
CA HIS A 124 -0.04 8.30 -5.93
C HIS A 124 1.32 7.64 -6.24
N ALA A 125 1.74 6.67 -5.44
CA ALA A 125 3.00 5.96 -5.64
C ALA A 125 3.06 5.25 -7.01
N VAL A 126 1.98 4.55 -7.38
CA VAL A 126 1.88 3.88 -8.69
C VAL A 126 1.85 4.87 -9.84
N ALA A 127 1.14 5.99 -9.70
CA ALA A 127 1.08 7.02 -10.74
C ALA A 127 2.44 7.70 -10.96
N VAL A 128 3.22 7.94 -9.90
CA VAL A 128 4.59 8.47 -9.99
C VAL A 128 5.49 7.47 -10.73
N TYR A 129 5.45 6.19 -10.35
CA TYR A 129 6.20 5.15 -11.04
C TYR A 129 5.87 5.06 -12.54
N LEU A 130 4.58 5.01 -12.88
CA LEU A 130 4.13 4.92 -14.27
C LEU A 130 4.56 6.14 -15.10
N ARG A 131 4.59 7.34 -14.49
CA ARG A 131 5.09 8.56 -15.14
C ARG A 131 6.59 8.47 -15.42
N GLN A 132 7.38 7.98 -14.47
CA GLN A 132 8.82 7.78 -14.67
C GLN A 132 9.11 6.75 -15.78
N GLU A 133 8.35 5.66 -15.82
CA GLU A 133 8.45 4.65 -16.87
C GLU A 133 7.99 5.17 -18.25
N GLN A 134 7.03 6.10 -18.27
CA GLN A 134 6.58 6.79 -19.48
C GLN A 134 7.65 7.74 -20.03
N GLU A 135 8.34 8.47 -19.16
CA GLU A 135 9.45 9.38 -19.53
C GLU A 135 10.62 8.64 -20.21
N ILE A 136 10.82 7.36 -19.88
CA ILE A 136 11.85 6.50 -20.49
C ILE A 136 11.28 5.57 -21.60
N GLY A 137 10.03 5.79 -22.03
CA GLY A 137 9.41 5.11 -23.17
C GLY A 137 8.97 3.66 -22.93
N ARG A 138 8.87 3.23 -21.66
CA ARG A 138 8.43 1.87 -21.28
C ARG A 138 6.93 1.78 -20.98
N VAL A 139 6.26 2.91 -20.87
CA VAL A 139 4.81 3.07 -20.81
C VAL A 139 4.37 3.90 -22.03
N ALA A 140 3.23 3.56 -22.62
CA ALA A 140 2.71 4.24 -23.81
C ALA A 140 2.50 5.75 -23.54
N ALA A 141 2.81 6.59 -24.53
CA ALA A 141 2.77 8.05 -24.37
C ALA A 141 1.35 8.61 -24.17
N ASP A 142 0.33 7.88 -24.61
CA ASP A 142 -1.09 8.20 -24.46
C ASP A 142 -1.73 7.55 -23.22
N ALA A 143 -1.02 6.67 -22.51
CA ALA A 143 -1.50 6.12 -21.26
C ALA A 143 -1.61 7.22 -20.19
N ASP A 144 -2.72 7.24 -19.44
CA ASP A 144 -2.88 8.10 -18.26
C ASP A 144 -2.36 7.37 -17.00
N PRO A 145 -1.22 7.78 -16.42
CA PRO A 145 -0.65 7.15 -15.23
C PRO A 145 -1.59 7.20 -14.01
N VAL A 146 -2.38 8.28 -13.88
CA VAL A 146 -3.29 8.47 -12.74
C VAL A 146 -4.52 7.56 -12.90
N GLY A 147 -5.11 7.54 -14.09
CA GLY A 147 -6.19 6.62 -14.43
C GLY A 147 -5.78 5.16 -14.23
N ALA A 148 -4.61 4.77 -14.74
CA ALA A 148 -4.05 3.44 -14.59
C ALA A 148 -3.85 3.05 -13.11
N ALA A 149 -3.29 3.94 -12.28
CA ALA A 149 -3.11 3.70 -10.85
C ALA A 149 -4.45 3.50 -10.11
N ARG A 150 -5.45 4.32 -10.41
CA ARG A 150 -6.80 4.19 -9.83
C ARG A 150 -7.46 2.88 -10.21
N LEU A 151 -7.35 2.46 -11.47
CA LEU A 151 -7.87 1.17 -11.93
C LEU A 151 -7.19 0.00 -11.21
N LEU A 152 -5.87 0.04 -11.07
CA LEU A 152 -5.11 -1.01 -10.38
C LEU A 152 -5.55 -1.14 -8.91
N ILE A 153 -5.49 -0.04 -8.15
CA ILE A 153 -5.80 -0.05 -6.71
C ILE A 153 -7.29 -0.34 -6.48
N GLY A 154 -8.17 0.22 -7.29
CA GLY A 154 -9.61 -0.03 -7.23
C GLY A 154 -9.96 -1.50 -7.48
N ALA A 155 -9.37 -2.12 -8.49
CA ALA A 155 -9.59 -3.54 -8.79
C ALA A 155 -9.04 -4.47 -7.69
N CYS A 156 -7.92 -4.12 -7.06
CA CYS A 156 -7.38 -4.86 -5.91
C CYS A 156 -8.31 -4.78 -4.68
N LEU A 157 -8.88 -3.60 -4.40
CA LEU A 157 -9.86 -3.43 -3.33
C LEU A 157 -11.15 -4.21 -3.63
N ASN A 158 -11.62 -4.19 -4.88
CA ASN A 158 -12.78 -4.96 -5.31
C ASN A 158 -12.56 -6.47 -5.15
N TYR A 159 -11.37 -6.98 -5.48
CA TYR A 159 -11.02 -8.38 -5.26
C TYR A 159 -11.16 -8.77 -3.79
N ALA A 160 -10.51 -8.02 -2.89
CA ALA A 160 -10.56 -8.30 -1.45
C ALA A 160 -11.99 -8.18 -0.88
N PHE A 161 -12.76 -7.19 -1.36
CA PHE A 161 -14.17 -7.02 -0.99
C PHE A 161 -15.02 -8.21 -1.45
N THR A 162 -14.82 -8.68 -2.68
CA THR A 162 -15.59 -9.79 -3.25
C THR A 162 -15.31 -11.09 -2.48
N LEU A 163 -14.05 -11.37 -2.14
CA LEU A 163 -13.71 -12.53 -1.30
C LEU A 163 -14.32 -12.41 0.11
N LEU A 164 -14.26 -11.24 0.73
CA LEU A 164 -14.90 -11.01 2.03
C LEU A 164 -16.41 -11.24 1.98
N LEU A 165 -17.06 -10.89 0.87
CA LEU A 165 -18.50 -11.01 0.69
C LEU A 165 -18.96 -12.43 0.33
N LEU A 166 -18.23 -13.12 -0.53
CA LEU A 166 -18.67 -14.36 -1.18
C LEU A 166 -17.87 -15.61 -0.75
N GLY A 167 -16.77 -15.43 -0.02
CA GLY A 167 -15.84 -16.51 0.38
C GLY A 167 -14.67 -16.69 -0.57
N ASP A 168 -13.72 -17.54 -0.16
CA ASP A 168 -12.38 -17.66 -0.76
C ASP A 168 -12.37 -18.22 -2.20
N ASP A 169 -13.39 -19.00 -2.58
CA ASP A 169 -13.49 -19.62 -3.92
C ASP A 169 -14.23 -18.75 -4.95
N ALA A 170 -14.66 -17.55 -4.57
CA ALA A 170 -15.50 -16.69 -5.41
C ALA A 170 -14.74 -16.04 -6.58
N LEU A 171 -13.41 -16.00 -6.52
CA LEU A 171 -12.55 -15.38 -7.55
C LEU A 171 -11.36 -16.29 -7.88
N PRO A 172 -10.75 -16.13 -9.07
CA PRO A 172 -9.51 -16.81 -9.40
C PRO A 172 -8.40 -16.49 -8.38
N PRO A 173 -7.37 -17.34 -8.26
CA PRO A 173 -6.22 -17.07 -7.41
C PRO A 173 -5.62 -15.69 -7.67
N ARG A 174 -5.16 -15.05 -6.60
CA ARG A 174 -4.66 -13.66 -6.60
C ARG A 174 -3.65 -13.35 -7.72
N HIS A 175 -2.70 -14.25 -7.97
CA HIS A 175 -1.66 -14.05 -8.98
C HIS A 175 -2.25 -14.03 -10.41
N GLU A 176 -3.24 -14.88 -10.68
CA GLU A 176 -3.94 -14.93 -11.95
C GLU A 176 -4.79 -13.67 -12.16
N TYR A 177 -5.56 -13.27 -11.13
CA TYR A 177 -6.34 -12.04 -11.18
C TYR A 177 -5.46 -10.80 -11.41
N ALA A 178 -4.33 -10.70 -10.71
CA ALA A 178 -3.37 -9.62 -10.87
C ALA A 178 -2.77 -9.58 -12.29
N ALA A 179 -2.40 -10.73 -12.85
CA ALA A 179 -1.86 -10.82 -14.21
C ALA A 179 -2.88 -10.35 -15.26
N VAL A 180 -4.13 -10.81 -15.16
CA VAL A 180 -5.22 -10.42 -16.08
C VAL A 180 -5.54 -8.93 -15.96
N LEU A 181 -5.62 -8.39 -14.74
CA LEU A 181 -5.85 -6.97 -14.49
C LEU A 181 -4.78 -6.10 -15.19
N VAL A 182 -3.50 -6.41 -14.97
CA VAL A 182 -2.39 -5.64 -15.56
C VAL A 182 -2.32 -5.83 -17.08
N GLN A 183 -2.75 -6.97 -17.62
CA GLN A 183 -2.95 -7.16 -19.05
C GLN A 183 -4.03 -6.22 -19.61
N GLY A 184 -5.14 -6.06 -18.91
CA GLY A 184 -6.26 -5.20 -19.32
C GLY A 184 -5.95 -3.70 -19.31
N MET A 185 -5.00 -3.25 -18.49
CA MET A 185 -4.65 -1.83 -18.36
C MET A 185 -3.98 -1.22 -19.60
N ARG A 186 -3.42 -2.03 -20.51
CA ARG A 186 -2.77 -1.58 -21.76
C ARG A 186 -1.78 -0.41 -21.60
N VAL A 187 -0.99 -0.45 -20.52
CA VAL A 187 0.00 0.61 -20.21
C VAL A 187 1.35 0.39 -20.89
N THR A 188 1.64 -0.82 -21.36
CA THR A 188 2.88 -1.11 -22.09
C THR A 188 2.70 -0.82 -23.59
N PRO A 189 3.75 -0.35 -24.30
CA PRO A 189 3.74 -0.17 -25.75
C PRO A 189 3.33 -1.41 -26.55
#